data_AF-C4F845-F1
#
_entry.id   AF-C4F845-F1
#
_cell.length_a   1.000
_cell.length_b   1.000
_cell.length_c   1.000
_cell.angle_alpha   90.00
_cell.angle_beta   90.00
_cell.angle_gamma   90.00
#
_symmetry.space_group_name_H-M   'P 1'
#
loop_
_entity.id
_entity.type
_entity.pdbx_description
1 polymer ?
#
loop_
_entity_poly.entity_id
_entity_poly.type
_entity_poly.pdbx_seq_one_letter_code
_entity_poly.pdbx_strand_id
1 'polypeptide(L)'
;MAKVRISSLAKEFGMTSKELMGHLEEMKIPAKSASSSLEDAFVAMVKKQLAPVIEARAAEVEAAKRAEEEAERAAEAEAAAKEEAERLAAE
;
A
#
# COMPACT_ATOMS: atom_id res chain seq x y z
N MET A 1 -25.26 -18.58 -1.71
CA MET A 1 -23.93 -18.16 -2.19
C MET A 1 -23.83 -16.66 -1.98
N ALA A 2 -22.87 -16.21 -1.17
CA ALA A 2 -22.65 -14.78 -0.96
C ALA A 2 -22.07 -14.17 -2.23
N LYS A 3 -22.60 -13.03 -2.65
CA LYS A 3 -22.09 -12.26 -3.80
C LYS A 3 -21.41 -11.02 -3.24
N VAL A 4 -20.12 -10.86 -3.51
CA VAL A 4 -19.33 -9.73 -2.98
C VAL A 4 -19.26 -8.63 -4.03
N ARG A 5 -19.62 -7.39 -3.66
CA ARG A 5 -19.49 -6.22 -4.54
C ARG A 5 -18.02 -5.90 -4.78
N ILE A 6 -17.64 -5.61 -6.03
CA ILE A 6 -16.27 -5.23 -6.40
C ILE A 6 -15.80 -4.00 -5.61
N SER A 7 -16.67 -3.01 -5.41
CA SER A 7 -16.35 -1.83 -4.60
C SER A 7 -16.04 -2.14 -3.14
N SER A 8 -16.68 -3.17 -2.57
CA SER A 8 -16.42 -3.60 -1.19
C SER A 8 -15.11 -4.36 -1.10
N LEU A 9 -14.88 -5.26 -2.06
CA LEU A 9 -13.66 -6.04 -2.14
C LEU A 9 -12.42 -5.15 -2.36
N ALA A 10 -12.52 -4.12 -3.21
CA ALA A 10 -11.45 -3.15 -3.41
C ALA A 10 -11.05 -2.43 -2.12
N LYS A 11 -12.04 -2.07 -1.29
CA LYS A 11 -11.80 -1.45 0.02
C LYS A 11 -11.10 -2.40 0.99
N GLU A 12 -11.47 -3.69 1.03
CA GLU A 12 -10.79 -4.70 1.85
C GLU A 12 -9.30 -4.79 1.50
N PHE A 13 -8.95 -4.56 0.25
CA PHE A 13 -7.57 -4.64 -0.24
C PHE A 13 -6.83 -3.30 -0.26
N GLY A 14 -7.43 -2.21 0.22
CA GLY A 14 -6.78 -0.89 0.23
C GLY A 14 -6.45 -0.34 -1.15
N MET A 15 -7.15 -0.76 -2.20
CA MET A 15 -6.94 -0.31 -3.57
C MET A 15 -8.19 0.35 -4.14
N THR A 16 -8.03 1.09 -5.24
CA THR A 16 -9.17 1.72 -5.91
C THR A 16 -10.02 0.67 -6.63
N SER A 17 -11.32 0.93 -6.78
CA SER A 17 -12.19 0.04 -7.56
C SER A 17 -11.75 -0.08 -9.03
N LYS A 18 -11.02 0.92 -9.55
CA LYS A 18 -10.46 0.93 -10.89
C LYS A 18 -9.25 0.00 -11.01
N GLU A 19 -8.34 0.01 -10.03
CA GLU A 19 -7.21 -0.93 -9.97
C GLU A 19 -7.72 -2.38 -9.87
N LEU A 20 -8.67 -2.66 -8.96
CA LEU A 20 -9.24 -4.00 -8.85
C LEU A 20 -9.91 -4.46 -10.16
N MET A 21 -10.60 -3.57 -10.87
CA MET A 21 -11.17 -3.90 -12.18
C MET A 21 -10.12 -4.27 -13.22
N GLY A 22 -9.01 -3.52 -13.30
CA GLY A 22 -7.93 -3.85 -14.23
C GLY A 22 -7.44 -5.28 -14.01
N HIS A 23 -7.23 -5.68 -12.76
CA HIS A 23 -6.85 -7.05 -12.43
C HIS A 23 -7.93 -8.08 -12.81
N LEU A 24 -9.21 -7.76 -12.62
CA LEU A 24 -10.31 -8.63 -13.05
C LEU A 24 -10.32 -8.81 -14.58
N GLU A 25 -10.05 -7.75 -15.35
CA GLU A 25 -9.96 -7.79 -16.81
C GLU A 25 -8.79 -8.67 -17.28
N GLU A 26 -7.62 -8.55 -16.65
CA GLU A 26 -6.45 -9.41 -16.95
C GLU A 26 -6.75 -10.89 -16.69
N MET A 27 -7.51 -11.18 -15.62
CA MET A 27 -7.98 -12.53 -15.28
C MET A 27 -9.18 -13.00 -16.13
N LYS A 28 -9.66 -12.17 -17.06
CA LYS A 28 -10.85 -12.43 -17.88
C LYS A 28 -12.11 -12.69 -17.05
N ILE A 29 -12.19 -12.09 -15.86
CA ILE A 29 -13.37 -12.15 -15.00
C ILE A 29 -14.32 -11.02 -15.42
N PRO A 30 -15.55 -11.32 -15.86
CA PRO A 30 -16.46 -10.30 -16.36
C PRO A 30 -16.93 -9.37 -15.22
N ALA A 31 -16.51 -8.11 -15.28
CA ALA A 31 -16.94 -7.04 -14.40
C ALA A 31 -17.43 -5.85 -15.22
N LYS A 32 -18.66 -5.39 -14.98
CA LYS A 32 -19.25 -4.28 -15.75
C LYS A 32 -19.09 -2.93 -15.05
N SER A 33 -19.13 -2.91 -13.72
CA SER A 33 -18.95 -1.70 -12.92
C SER A 33 -18.62 -2.06 -11.46
N ALA A 34 -18.23 -1.09 -10.63
CA ALA A 34 -17.79 -1.34 -9.26
C ALA A 34 -18.95 -1.84 -8.38
N SER A 35 -20.17 -1.57 -8.85
CA SER A 35 -21.42 -2.08 -8.31
C SER A 35 -21.74 -3.53 -8.73
N SER A 36 -20.96 -4.15 -9.62
CA SER A 36 -21.11 -5.57 -9.95
C SER A 36 -20.71 -6.43 -8.76
N SER A 37 -21.34 -7.61 -8.66
CA SER A 37 -20.99 -8.59 -7.64
C SER A 37 -20.26 -9.77 -8.25
N LEU A 38 -19.19 -10.20 -7.58
CA LEU A 38 -18.41 -11.39 -7.93
C LEU A 38 -18.97 -12.62 -7.23
N GLU A 39 -18.91 -13.75 -7.94
CA GLU A 39 -19.18 -15.06 -7.35
C GLU A 39 -18.02 -15.50 -6.46
N ASP A 40 -18.32 -16.32 -5.47
CA ASP A 40 -17.38 -16.76 -4.44
C ASP A 40 -16.09 -17.38 -5.03
N ALA A 41 -16.22 -18.18 -6.10
CA ALA A 41 -15.08 -18.77 -6.80
C ALA A 41 -14.12 -17.71 -7.35
N PHE A 42 -14.65 -16.63 -7.92
CA PHE A 42 -13.83 -15.51 -8.42
C PHE A 42 -13.24 -14.71 -7.26
N VAL A 43 -14.00 -14.49 -6.18
CA VAL A 43 -13.49 -13.80 -4.98
C VAL A 43 -12.30 -14.55 -4.37
N ALA A 44 -12.39 -15.86 -4.24
CA ALA A 44 -11.30 -16.69 -3.70
C ALA A 44 -10.04 -16.62 -4.58
N MET A 45 -10.21 -16.67 -5.91
CA MET A 45 -9.11 -16.55 -6.87
C MET A 45 -8.43 -15.18 -6.80
N VAL A 46 -9.24 -14.11 -6.78
CA VAL A 46 -8.76 -12.72 -6.69
C VAL A 46 -8.03 -12.50 -5.36
N LYS A 47 -8.57 -12.98 -4.23
CA LYS A 47 -7.91 -12.93 -2.91
C LYS A 47 -6.54 -13.60 -2.93
N LYS A 48 -6.43 -14.79 -3.55
CA LYS A 48 -5.17 -15.51 -3.63
C LYS A 48 -4.12 -14.81 -4.51
N GLN A 49 -4.55 -14.21 -5.62
CA GLN A 49 -3.65 -13.52 -6.55
C GLN A 49 -3.20 -12.14 -6.04
N LEU A 50 -4.08 -11.43 -5.34
CA LEU A 50 -3.78 -10.08 -4.84
C LEU A 50 -3.12 -10.07 -3.47
N ALA A 51 -3.18 -11.17 -2.70
CA ALA A 51 -2.44 -11.32 -1.45
C ALA A 51 -0.94 -10.89 -1.57
N PRO A 52 -0.14 -11.41 -2.53
CA PRO A 52 1.26 -11.00 -2.66
C PRO A 52 1.42 -9.53 -3.06
N VAL A 53 0.49 -8.95 -3.83
CA VAL A 53 0.53 -7.53 -4.23
C VAL A 53 0.30 -6.62 -3.02
N ILE A 54 -0.59 -7.03 -2.12
CA ILE A 54 -0.89 -6.30 -0.89
C ILE A 54 0.28 -6.41 0.09
N GLU A 55 0.85 -7.60 0.24
CA GLU A 55 2.04 -7.79 1.08
C GLU A 55 3.24 -7.00 0.55
N ALA A 56 3.44 -6.98 -0.78
CA ALA A 56 4.47 -6.16 -1.41
C ALA A 56 4.25 -4.67 -1.13
N ARG A 57 3.04 -4.14 -1.34
CA ARG A 57 2.72 -2.74 -1.01
C ARG A 57 2.91 -2.43 0.47
N ALA A 58 2.52 -3.34 1.36
CA ALA A 58 2.70 -3.16 2.79
C ALA A 58 4.19 -3.11 3.17
N ALA A 59 5.00 -3.99 2.59
CA ALA A 59 6.44 -3.99 2.77
C ALA A 59 7.11 -2.72 2.21
N GLU A 60 6.67 -2.24 1.03
CA GLU A 60 7.16 -1.00 0.44
C GLU A 60 6.83 0.22 1.31
N VAL A 61 5.61 0.29 1.86
CA VAL A 61 5.20 1.37 2.77
C VAL A 61 6.00 1.33 4.07
N GLU A 62 6.24 0.15 4.64
CA GLU A 62 7.08 0.01 5.84
C GLU A 62 8.53 0.43 5.55
N ALA A 63 9.09 -0.02 4.43
CA ALA A 63 10.44 0.33 4.02
C ALA A 63 10.60 1.84 3.78
N ALA A 64 9.63 2.47 3.11
CA ALA A 64 9.61 3.92 2.92
C ALA A 64 9.58 4.67 4.25
N LYS A 65 8.76 4.20 5.20
CA LYS A 65 8.68 4.81 6.54
C LYS A 65 9.98 4.67 7.33
N ARG A 66 10.65 3.51 7.26
CA ARG A 66 11.96 3.32 7.90
C ARG A 66 13.04 4.21 7.29
N ALA A 67 13.04 4.37 5.97
CA ALA A 67 13.98 5.25 5.28
C ALA A 67 13.77 6.71 5.67
N GLU A 68 12.50 7.14 5.83
CA GLU A 68 12.16 8.47 6.31
C GLU A 68 12.61 8.69 7.76
N GLU A 69 12.37 7.73 8.66
CA GLU A 69 12.82 7.83 10.07
C GLU A 69 14.35 7.86 10.19
N GLU A 70 15.06 7.07 9.38
CA GLU A 70 16.53 7.08 9.37
C GLU A 70 17.10 8.40 8.82
N ALA A 71 16.47 8.96 7.78
CA ALA A 71 16.83 10.27 7.25
C ALA A 71 16.59 11.39 8.28
N GLU A 72 15.47 11.34 9.01
CA GLU A 72 15.16 12.31 10.06
C GLU A 72 16.17 12.23 11.21
N ARG A 73 16.51 11.02 11.69
CA ARG A 73 17.54 10.83 12.72
C ARG A 73 18.91 11.32 12.28
N ALA A 74 19.30 11.08 11.03
CA ALA A 74 20.57 11.56 10.50
C ALA A 74 20.61 13.09 10.41
N ALA A 75 19.51 13.71 9.99
CA ALA A 75 19.37 15.17 9.96
C ALA A 75 19.42 15.79 11.36
N GLU A 76 18.76 15.17 12.35
CA GLU A 76 18.78 15.64 13.74
C GLU A 76 20.19 15.53 14.36
N ALA A 77 20.88 14.41 14.11
CA ALA A 77 22.27 14.24 14.56
C ALA A 77 23.23 15.25 13.92
N GLU A 78 23.06 15.54 12.62
CA GLU A 78 23.86 16.57 11.95
C GLU A 78 23.57 17.98 12.47
N ALA A 79 22.30 18.30 12.75
CA ALA A 79 21.91 19.57 13.35
C ALA A 79 22.51 19.75 14.75
N ALA A 80 22.43 18.71 15.59
CA ALA A 80 23.02 18.72 16.93
C ALA A 80 24.55 18.90 16.88
N ALA A 81 25.24 18.21 15.96
CA ALA A 81 26.69 18.35 15.80
C ALA A 81 27.10 19.75 15.32
N LYS A 82 26.32 20.37 14.42
CA LYS A 82 26.56 21.75 13.97
C LYS A 82 26.34 22.75 15.10
N GLU A 83 25.29 22.58 15.89
CA GLU A 83 25.02 23.44 17.05
C GLU A 83 26.13 23.35 18.10
N GLU A 84 26.64 22.15 18.38
CA GLU A 84 27.75 21.95 19.32
C GLU A 84 29.05 22.57 18.80
N ALA A 85 29.36 22.41 17.51
CA ALA A 85 30.53 23.03 16.88
C ALA A 85 30.45 24.57 16.90
N GLU A 86 29.26 25.14 16.70
CA GLU A 86 29.05 26.59 16.76
C GLU A 86 29.24 27.13 18.19
N ARG A 87 28.78 26.41 19.21
CA ARG A 87 29.03 26.78 20.62
C ARG A 87 30.50 26.74 20.99
N LEU A 88 31.23 25.69 20.57
CA LEU A 88 32.67 25.54 20.82
C LEU A 88 33.51 26.60 20.10
N ALA A 89 33.05 27.12 18.96
CA ALA A 89 33.74 28.17 18.22
C ALA A 89 33.47 29.58 18.76
N ALA A 90 32.42 29.75 19.57
CA ALA A 90 32.00 31.03 20.16
C ALA A 90 32.52 31.24 21.60
N GLU A 91 33.12 30.21 22.23
CA GLU A 91 33.80 30.26 23.53
C GLU A 91 35.31 30.47 23.37
#